data_AF-A0A2W4IE76-F1
#
_entry.id   AF-A0A2W4IE76-F1
#
_cell.length_a   1.000
_cell.length_b   1.000
_cell.length_c   1.000
_cell.angle_alpha   90.00
_cell.angle_beta   90.00
_cell.angle_gamma   90.00
#
_symmetry.space_group_name_H-M   'P 1'
#
loop_
_entity.id
_entity.type
_entity.pdbx_description
1 polymer ?
#
loop_
_entity_poly.entity_id
_entity_poly.type
_entity_poly.pdbx_seq_one_letter_code
_entity_poly.pdbx_strand_id
1 'polypeptide(L)' 'MGQAGAINKDDVAFVLEMGLCLGHEVLFHQHLKKPFTVFIVKDRVDGHDPKQFLSQLR' A
#
# COMPACT_ATOMS: atom_id res chain seq x y z
N MET A 1 -2.18 3.27 16.69
CA MET A 1 -3.32 3.09 15.76
C MET A 1 -2.85 3.54 14.37
N GLY A 2 -2.30 2.62 13.58
CA GLY A 2 -1.68 2.95 12.28
C GLY A 2 -2.71 3.15 11.15
N GLN A 3 -2.22 3.23 9.90
CA GLN A 3 -3.03 3.49 8.70
C GLN A 3 -4.21 2.51 8.53
N ALA A 4 -4.01 1.23 8.82
CA ALA A 4 -5.08 0.22 8.81
C ALA A 4 -6.21 0.54 9.82
N GLY A 5 -5.87 1.07 11.00
CA GLY A 5 -6.84 1.39 12.03
C GLY A 5 -7.73 2.58 11.67
N ALA A 6 -7.23 3.53 10.87
CA ALA A 6 -8.03 4.62 10.33
C ALA A 6 -8.99 4.07 9.26
N ILE A 7 -8.45 3.36 8.26
CA ILE A 7 -9.24 2.81 7.15
C ILE A 7 -10.32 1.83 7.61
N ASN A 8 -10.05 1.05 8.66
CA ASN A 8 -11.05 0.12 9.22
C ASN A 8 -12.28 0.83 9.81
N LYS A 9 -12.19 2.11 10.18
CA LYS A 9 -13.31 2.91 10.69
C LYS A 9 -14.10 3.59 9.58
N ASP A 10 -13.51 3.71 8.40
CA ASP A 10 -14.13 4.35 7.26
C ASP A 10 -15.02 3.36 6.49
N ASP A 11 -16.02 3.91 5.80
CA ASP A 11 -16.88 3.15 4.90
C ASP A 11 -16.24 3.01 3.52
N VAL A 12 -15.13 2.28 3.46
CA VAL A 12 -14.48 1.90 2.21
C VAL A 12 -14.80 0.45 1.86
N ALA A 13 -15.12 0.23 0.59
CA ALA A 13 -15.40 -1.10 0.04
C ALA A 13 -14.13 -1.88 -0.33
N PHE A 14 -13.07 -1.18 -0.73
CA PHE A 14 -11.83 -1.78 -1.20
C PHE A 14 -10.65 -0.81 -1.02
N VAL A 15 -9.46 -1.34 -0.81
CA VAL A 15 -8.23 -0.55 -0.64
C VAL A 15 -7.23 -0.88 -1.75
N LEU A 16 -6.73 0.17 -2.40
CA LEU A 16 -5.61 0.06 -3.33
C LEU A 16 -4.34 0.56 -2.64
N GLU A 17 -3.43 -0.35 -2.33
CA GLU A 17 -2.17 0.00 -1.66
C GLU A 17 -1.13 0.49 -2.67
N MET A 18 -0.43 1.57 -2.31
CA MET A 18 0.61 2.17 -3.14
C MET A 18 1.85 2.51 -2.29
N GLY A 19 2.95 1.82 -2.56
CA GLY A 19 4.30 2.26 -2.19
C GLY A 19 4.58 2.35 -0.70
N LEU A 20 4.10 1.39 0.11
CA LEU A 20 4.43 1.33 1.53
C LEU A 20 5.86 0.83 1.75
N CYS A 21 6.53 1.36 2.79
CA CYS A 21 7.79 0.81 3.24
C CYS A 21 7.56 -0.58 3.84
N LEU A 22 8.49 -1.53 3.62
CA LEU A 22 8.37 -2.93 4.03
C LEU A 22 7.80 -3.14 5.44
N GLY A 23 8.32 -2.42 6.44
CA GLY A 23 7.84 -2.55 7.82
C GLY A 23 6.39 -2.06 8.01
N HIS A 24 6.01 -0.99 7.32
CA HIS A 24 4.64 -0.48 7.34
C HIS A 24 3.70 -1.39 6.56
N GLU A 25 4.14 -1.93 5.41
CA GLU A 25 3.39 -2.89 4.59
C GLU A 25 3.01 -4.13 5.40
N VAL A 26 3.98 -4.76 6.08
CA VAL A 26 3.72 -5.95 6.91
C VAL A 26 2.67 -5.66 7.99
N LEU A 27 2.81 -4.57 8.73
CA LEU A 27 1.85 -4.18 9.76
C LEU A 27 0.49 -3.80 9.17
N PHE A 28 0.47 -3.20 7.99
CA PHE A 28 -0.75 -2.83 7.29
C PHE A 28 -1.55 -4.07 6.89
N HIS A 29 -0.91 -5.04 6.24
CA HIS A 29 -1.53 -6.31 5.82
C HIS A 29 -2.05 -7.12 7.01
N GLN A 30 -1.33 -7.12 8.14
CA GLN A 30 -1.74 -7.84 9.35
C GLN A 30 -2.98 -7.24 10.04
N HIS A 31 -3.21 -5.94 9.87
CA HIS A 31 -4.23 -5.22 10.65
C HIS A 31 -5.39 -4.67 9.81
N LEU A 32 -5.27 -4.63 8.49
CA LEU A 32 -6.35 -4.20 7.62
C LEU A 32 -7.46 -5.25 7.57
N LYS A 33 -8.71 -4.82 7.77
CA LYS A 33 -9.92 -5.67 7.75
C LYS A 33 -10.74 -5.51 6.48
N LYS A 34 -10.32 -4.62 5.59
CA LYS A 34 -10.96 -4.35 4.30
C LYS A 34 -10.27 -5.16 3.21
N PRO A 35 -10.98 -5.60 2.16
CA PRO A 35 -10.34 -6.25 1.03
C PRO A 35 -9.39 -5.26 0.35
N PHE A 36 -8.23 -5.74 -0.06
CA PHE A 36 -7.20 -4.90 -0.65
C PHE A 36 -6.39 -5.65 -1.69
N THR A 37 -5.68 -4.88 -2.51
CA THR A 37 -4.61 -5.38 -3.36
C THR A 37 -3.46 -4.38 -3.38
N VAL A 38 -2.27 -4.86 -3.66
CA VAL A 38 -1.07 -4.03 -3.83
C VAL A 38 -0.98 -3.63 -5.29
N PHE A 39 -1.08 -2.34 -5.56
CA PHE A 39 -0.98 -1.82 -6.93
C PHE A 39 0.48 -1.60 -7.33
N ILE A 40 1.27 -1.01 -6.42
CA ILE A 40 2.69 -0.73 -6.64
C ILE A 40 3.43 -0.92 -5.32
N VAL A 41 4.54 -1.64 -5.34
CA VAL A 41 5.43 -1.83 -4.18
C VAL A 41 6.46 -0.71 -4.08
N LYS A 42 6.96 -0.44 -2.88
CA LYS A 42 8.17 0.38 -2.72
C LYS A 42 9.39 -0.52 -2.73
N ASP A 43 10.01 -0.69 -3.88
CA ASP A 43 11.23 -1.49 -4.00
C ASP A 43 12.50 -0.62 -4.02
N ARG A 44 13.67 -1.28 -4.02
CA ARG A 44 14.99 -0.64 -4.15
C ARG A 44 15.42 -0.45 -5.61
N VAL A 45 14.82 -1.19 -6.54
CA VAL A 45 15.16 -1.18 -7.97
C VAL A 45 14.84 0.20 -8.56
N ASP A 46 13.66 0.72 -8.22
CA ASP A 46 13.16 2.04 -8.61
C ASP A 46 13.54 3.15 -7.61
N GLY A 47 14.61 2.94 -6.83
CA GLY A 47 15.12 3.95 -5.90
C GLY A 47 14.10 4.40 -4.85
N HIS A 48 13.21 3.51 -4.42
CA HIS A 48 12.12 3.81 -3.49
C HIS A 48 11.08 4.82 -3.99
N ASP A 49 11.01 5.07 -5.30
CA ASP A 49 10.01 5.94 -5.95
C ASP A 49 8.98 5.12 -6.75
N PRO A 50 7.78 4.86 -6.19
CA PRO A 50 6.70 4.12 -6.87
C PRO A 50 6.27 4.72 -8.22
N LYS A 51 6.53 6.01 -8.48
CA LYS A 51 6.17 6.64 -9.76
C LYS A 51 7.06 6.16 -10.90
N GLN A 52 8.28 5.71 -10.58
CA GLN A 52 9.25 5.28 -11.58
C GLN A 52 8.76 4.00 -12.28
N PHE A 53 8.18 3.06 -11.54
CA PHE A 53 7.47 1.91 -12.11
C PHE A 53 6.37 2.33 -13.09
N LEU A 54 5.49 3.26 -12.66
CA LEU A 54 4.37 3.71 -13.49
C LEU A 54 4.80 4.35 -14.80
N SER A 55 5.94 5.05 -14.81
CA SER A 55 6.48 5.68 -16.03
C SER A 55 6.90 4.68 -17.11
N GLN A 56 7.08 3.41 -16.75
CA GLN A 56 7.50 2.33 -17.65
C GLN A 56 6.30 1.63 -18.31
N LEU A 57 5.09 1.81 -17.78
CA LEU A 57 3.86 1.31 -18.37
C LEU A 57 3.50 2.21 -19.57
N ARG A 58 3.61 1.66 -20.78
CA ARG A 58 3.19 2.31 -22.02
C ARG A 58 1.76 1.93 -22.39
#